data_AF-A0A5P9CPM6-F1
#
_entry.id   AF-A0A5P9CPM6-F1
#
_cell.length_a   1.000
_cell.length_b   1.000
_cell.length_c   1.000
_cell.angle_alpha   90.00
_cell.angle_beta   90.00
_cell.angle_gamma   90.00
#
_symmetry.space_group_name_H-M   'P 1'
#
loop_
_entity.id
_entity.type
_entity.pdbx_description
1 polymer ?
#
loop_
_entity_poly.entity_id
_entity_poly.type
_entity_poly.pdbx_seq_one_letter_code
_entity_poly.pdbx_strand_id
1 'polypeptide(L)'
;MKTHKKRHQKLLHHCLTKRKLSQDSFLVLTSLTDEEVYLWLSSSVGQVRQIVSTLGYLVEYQLHRSTRNSRAILELRAQLEKRLCLWSNAAGLQSIPENMNSPQLGLLMLAQYNKRLATLWSIRLGLDIPSTPLMTSSPYRLSNVVHQVLAPILVKSDAI
;
A
#
# COMPACT_ATOMS: atom_id res chain seq x y z
N MET A 1 1.68 -28.56 3.79
CA MET A 1 0.88 -27.36 3.41
C MET A 1 1.83 -26.21 3.12
N LYS A 2 1.74 -25.56 1.95
CA LYS A 2 2.61 -24.43 1.59
C LYS A 2 2.48 -23.29 2.63
N THR A 3 3.57 -22.60 2.94
CA THR A 3 3.65 -21.61 4.03
C THR A 3 2.64 -20.47 3.91
N HIS A 4 2.43 -19.96 2.69
CA HIS A 4 1.45 -18.91 2.39
C HIS A 4 0.00 -19.36 2.64
N LYS A 5 -0.36 -20.62 2.32
CA LYS A 5 -1.70 -21.17 2.62
C LYS A 5 -1.95 -21.25 4.12
N LYS A 6 -0.93 -21.60 4.92
CA LYS A 6 -1.00 -21.57 6.39
C LYS A 6 -1.20 -20.15 6.93
N ARG A 7 -0.54 -19.16 6.34
CA ARG A 7 -0.72 -17.75 6.71
C ARG A 7 -2.13 -17.27 6.38
N HIS A 8 -2.67 -17.63 5.21
CA HIS A 8 -4.04 -17.31 4.82
C HIS A 8 -5.07 -17.89 5.79
N GLN A 9 -4.99 -19.19 6.09
CA GLN A 9 -5.90 -19.83 7.04
C GLN A 9 -5.82 -19.22 8.45
N LYS A 10 -4.60 -18.92 8.93
CA LYS A 10 -4.42 -18.22 10.22
C LYS A 10 -5.03 -16.83 10.21
N LEU A 11 -4.84 -16.07 9.13
CA LEU A 11 -5.41 -14.73 8.98
C LEU A 11 -6.94 -14.78 8.95
N LEU A 12 -7.50 -15.72 8.20
CA LEU A 12 -8.94 -15.95 8.08
C LEU A 12 -9.54 -16.35 9.43
N HIS A 13 -8.95 -17.32 10.13
CA HIS A 13 -9.38 -17.73 11.46
C HIS A 13 -9.30 -16.57 12.47
N HIS A 14 -8.19 -15.81 12.46
CA HIS A 14 -8.04 -14.65 13.34
C HIS A 14 -9.11 -13.59 13.08
N CYS A 15 -9.37 -13.27 11.81
CA CYS A 15 -10.38 -12.27 11.45
C CYS A 15 -11.79 -12.74 11.85
N LEU A 16 -12.14 -14.00 11.58
CA LEU A 16 -13.45 -14.55 11.95
C LEU A 16 -13.68 -14.60 13.46
N THR A 17 -12.63 -14.80 14.26
CA THR A 17 -12.76 -14.98 15.72
C THR A 17 -12.59 -13.69 16.51
N LYS A 18 -11.75 -12.76 16.04
CA LYS A 18 -11.31 -11.61 16.85
C LYS A 18 -11.59 -10.25 16.23
N ARG A 19 -12.09 -10.17 14.97
CA ARG A 19 -12.21 -8.90 14.26
C ARG A 19 -13.56 -8.76 13.55
N LYS A 20 -14.19 -7.59 13.67
CA LYS A 20 -15.32 -7.23 12.81
C LYS A 20 -14.76 -6.75 11.47
N LEU A 21 -14.85 -7.57 10.43
CA LEU A 21 -14.54 -7.17 9.06
C LEU A 21 -15.78 -6.59 8.40
N SER A 22 -15.60 -5.60 7.51
CA SER A 22 -16.65 -5.22 6.57
C SER A 22 -16.94 -6.36 5.59
N GLN A 23 -18.14 -6.37 5.01
CA GLN A 23 -18.53 -7.37 4.01
C GLN A 23 -17.54 -7.41 2.84
N ASP A 24 -17.13 -6.25 2.33
CA ASP A 24 -16.13 -6.14 1.25
C ASP A 24 -14.78 -6.75 1.66
N SER A 25 -14.33 -6.47 2.88
CA SER A 25 -13.05 -7.00 3.40
C SER A 25 -13.10 -8.52 3.55
N PHE A 26 -14.23 -9.03 4.02
CA PHE A 26 -14.47 -10.46 4.13
C PHE A 26 -14.47 -11.14 2.76
N LEU A 27 -15.22 -10.60 1.79
CA LEU A 27 -15.29 -11.14 0.43
C LEU A 27 -13.92 -11.17 -0.25
N VAL A 28 -13.11 -10.10 -0.11
CA VAL A 28 -11.74 -10.10 -0.63
C VAL A 28 -10.92 -11.22 0.01
N LEU A 29 -10.97 -11.37 1.34
CA LEU A 29 -10.18 -12.36 2.06
C LEU A 29 -10.55 -13.81 1.70
N THR A 30 -11.83 -14.09 1.43
CA THR A 30 -12.32 -15.44 1.09
C THR A 30 -12.23 -15.77 -0.40
N SER A 31 -12.10 -14.76 -1.27
CA SER A 31 -12.05 -14.94 -2.74
C SER A 31 -10.64 -14.79 -3.33
N LEU A 32 -9.59 -14.87 -2.50
CA LEU A 32 -8.21 -14.80 -2.99
C LEU A 32 -7.88 -16.05 -3.81
N THR A 33 -7.28 -15.87 -4.99
CA THR A 33 -6.72 -16.99 -5.77
C THR A 33 -5.45 -17.53 -5.11
N ASP A 34 -5.05 -18.76 -5.45
CA ASP A 34 -3.79 -19.34 -4.95
C ASP A 34 -2.57 -18.46 -5.30
N GLU A 35 -2.58 -17.81 -6.46
CA GLU A 35 -1.56 -16.85 -6.91
C GLU A 35 -1.57 -15.58 -6.05
N GLU A 36 -2.74 -14.99 -5.81
CA GLU A 36 -2.89 -13.81 -4.94
C GLU A 36 -2.43 -14.12 -3.51
N VAL A 37 -2.80 -15.29 -2.98
CA VAL A 37 -2.35 -15.78 -1.67
C VAL A 37 -0.83 -15.92 -1.65
N TYR A 38 -0.23 -16.50 -2.68
CA TYR A 38 1.21 -16.64 -2.77
C TYR A 38 1.90 -15.27 -2.83
N LEU A 39 1.53 -14.40 -3.76
CA LEU A 39 2.18 -13.10 -3.97
C LEU A 39 2.00 -12.17 -2.76
N TRP A 40 0.78 -12.07 -2.22
CA TRP A 40 0.44 -11.03 -1.24
C TRP A 40 0.63 -11.44 0.22
N LEU A 41 0.70 -12.75 0.52
CA LEU A 41 0.94 -13.28 1.87
C LEU A 41 2.34 -13.86 2.09
N SER A 42 3.18 -13.91 1.05
CA SER A 42 4.60 -14.30 1.20
C SER A 42 5.42 -13.23 1.93
N SER A 43 5.06 -11.95 1.82
CA SER A 43 5.72 -10.85 2.54
C SER A 43 5.41 -10.87 4.05
N SER A 44 6.35 -10.49 4.89
CA SER A 44 6.14 -10.32 6.34
C SER A 44 5.27 -9.08 6.63
N VAL A 45 4.67 -9.01 7.82
CA VAL A 45 3.89 -7.81 8.21
C VAL A 45 4.78 -6.57 8.29
N GLY A 46 6.05 -6.72 8.71
CA GLY A 46 7.03 -5.63 8.72
C GLY A 46 7.33 -5.09 7.33
N GLN A 47 7.48 -5.98 6.33
CA GLN A 47 7.65 -5.60 4.93
C GLN A 47 6.43 -4.87 4.36
N VAL A 48 5.23 -5.38 4.65
CA VAL A 48 3.98 -4.72 4.25
C VAL A 48 3.90 -3.32 4.86
N ARG A 49 4.23 -3.18 6.15
CA ARG A 49 4.25 -1.87 6.83
C ARG A 49 5.25 -0.93 6.17
N GLN A 50 6.47 -1.39 5.89
CA GLN A 50 7.48 -0.58 5.24
C GLN A 50 7.02 -0.08 3.87
N ILE A 51 6.46 -0.95 3.03
CA ILE A 51 5.94 -0.55 1.71
C ILE A 51 4.84 0.50 1.85
N VAL A 52 3.85 0.23 2.70
CA VAL A 52 2.71 1.12 2.88
C VAL A 52 3.18 2.48 3.41
N SER A 53 4.14 2.51 4.34
CA SER A 53 4.78 3.75 4.78
C SER A 53 5.52 4.47 3.64
N THR A 54 6.30 3.74 2.83
CA THR A 54 7.02 4.34 1.68
C THR A 54 6.04 4.96 0.69
N LEU A 55 4.96 4.27 0.32
CA LEU A 55 3.91 4.83 -0.54
C LEU A 55 3.30 6.08 0.10
N GLY A 56 3.05 6.04 1.41
CA GLY A 56 2.60 7.19 2.19
C GLY A 56 3.51 8.40 2.07
N TYR A 57 4.81 8.21 2.29
CA TYR A 57 5.80 9.27 2.16
C TYR A 57 5.88 9.85 0.75
N LEU A 58 5.63 9.05 -0.30
CA LEU A 58 5.56 9.57 -1.67
C LEU A 58 4.37 10.50 -1.85
N VAL A 59 3.23 10.21 -1.21
CA VAL A 59 2.03 11.06 -1.23
C VAL A 59 2.26 12.32 -0.41
N GLU A 60 2.79 12.21 0.81
CA GLU A 60 3.15 13.35 1.67
C GLU A 60 4.16 14.28 0.99
N TYR A 61 5.12 13.71 0.27
CA TYR A 61 6.10 14.48 -0.49
C TYR A 61 5.42 15.35 -1.55
N GLN A 62 4.41 14.83 -2.27
CA GLN A 62 3.65 15.64 -3.23
C GLN A 62 2.77 16.69 -2.53
N LEU A 63 2.18 16.36 -1.38
CA LEU A 63 1.38 17.30 -0.59
C LEU A 63 2.24 18.49 -0.10
N HIS A 64 3.45 18.23 0.39
CA HIS A 64 4.34 19.30 0.81
C HIS A 64 4.92 20.09 -0.36
N ARG A 65 5.05 19.48 -1.55
CA ARG A 65 5.39 20.20 -2.78
C ARG A 65 4.28 21.15 -3.21
N SER A 66 3.01 20.76 -3.15
CA SER A 66 1.90 21.64 -3.52
C SER A 66 1.73 22.82 -2.55
N THR A 67 1.97 22.59 -1.26
CA THR A 67 1.91 23.62 -0.21
C THR A 67 3.23 24.40 -0.03
N ARG A 68 4.28 24.08 -0.80
CA ARG A 68 5.61 24.72 -0.75
C ARG A 68 6.28 24.66 0.63
N ASN A 69 6.04 23.59 1.40
CA ASN A 69 6.68 23.38 2.70
C ASN A 69 8.11 22.79 2.53
N SER A 70 9.08 23.66 2.29
CA SER A 70 10.48 23.28 2.03
C SER A 70 11.12 22.44 3.13
N ARG A 71 10.77 22.68 4.40
CA ARG A 71 11.33 21.94 5.54
C ARG A 71 10.86 20.48 5.53
N ALA A 72 9.56 20.26 5.42
CA ALA A 72 8.99 18.91 5.37
C ALA A 72 9.48 18.11 4.15
N ILE A 73 9.69 18.80 3.01
CA ILE A 73 10.28 18.18 1.81
C ILE A 73 11.70 17.66 2.09
N LEU A 74 12.53 18.42 2.81
CA LEU A 74 13.89 18.00 3.13
C LEU A 74 13.90 16.81 4.10
N GLU A 75 13.01 16.82 5.10
CA GLU A 75 12.84 15.70 6.05
C GLU A 75 12.42 14.42 5.32
N LEU A 76 11.47 14.50 4.39
CA LEU A 76 11.06 13.34 3.58
C LEU A 76 12.14 12.86 2.62
N ARG A 77 12.98 13.75 2.08
CA ARG A 77 14.13 13.36 1.24
C ARG A 77 15.22 12.61 2.00
N ALA A 78 15.30 12.78 3.32
CA ALA A 78 16.19 11.97 4.15
C ALA A 78 15.67 10.53 4.32
N GLN A 79 14.35 10.32 4.20
CA GLN A 79 13.70 9.02 4.35
C GLN A 79 13.46 8.30 3.01
N LEU A 80 13.28 9.06 1.93
CA LEU A 80 13.05 8.56 0.58
C LEU A 80 14.33 8.61 -0.24
N GLU A 81 14.68 7.49 -0.87
CA GLU A 81 15.74 7.48 -1.89
C GLU A 81 15.42 8.49 -3.00
N LYS A 82 16.47 9.12 -3.54
CA LYS A 82 16.35 10.12 -4.62
C LYS A 82 15.53 9.60 -5.81
N ARG A 83 15.68 8.32 -6.16
CA ARG A 83 14.90 7.65 -7.21
C ARG A 83 13.40 7.67 -6.92
N LEU A 84 12.99 7.41 -5.69
CA LEU A 84 11.58 7.39 -5.30
C LEU A 84 10.98 8.80 -5.33
N CYS A 85 11.74 9.83 -4.95
CA CYS A 85 11.31 11.23 -5.10
C CYS A 85 11.01 11.59 -6.57
N LEU A 86 11.81 11.10 -7.52
CA LEU A 86 11.58 11.30 -8.95
C LEU A 86 10.30 10.60 -9.42
N TRP A 87 10.09 9.35 -9.00
CA TRP A 87 8.86 8.62 -9.29
C TRP A 87 7.62 9.28 -8.71
N SER A 88 7.68 9.75 -7.47
CA SER A 88 6.59 10.51 -6.85
C SER A 88 6.20 11.73 -7.70
N ASN A 89 7.17 12.45 -8.28
CA ASN A 89 6.87 13.58 -9.18
C ASN A 89 6.14 13.16 -10.46
N ALA A 90 6.43 11.95 -10.96
CA ALA A 90 5.79 11.41 -12.15
C ALA A 90 4.36 10.91 -11.88
N ALA A 91 4.01 10.60 -10.63
CA ALA A 91 2.72 10.02 -10.25
C ALA A 91 1.50 10.91 -10.58
N GLY A 92 1.71 12.22 -10.71
CA GLY A 92 0.66 13.17 -11.08
C GLY A 92 -0.51 13.19 -10.09
N LEU A 93 -0.21 13.03 -8.79
CA LEU A 93 -1.18 13.03 -7.71
C LEU A 93 -1.90 14.39 -7.60
N GLN A 94 -3.20 14.33 -7.33
CA GLN A 94 -4.10 15.46 -7.20
C GLN A 94 -5.05 15.23 -6.03
N SER A 95 -5.58 16.31 -5.45
CA SER A 95 -6.56 16.26 -4.36
C SER A 95 -6.13 15.34 -3.20
N ILE A 96 -4.90 15.53 -2.71
CA ILE A 96 -4.35 14.72 -1.63
C ILE A 96 -5.05 15.11 -0.32
N PRO A 97 -5.66 14.16 0.43
CA PRO A 97 -6.29 14.48 1.70
C PRO A 97 -5.28 15.00 2.71
N GLU A 98 -5.63 16.10 3.38
CA GLU A 98 -4.89 16.63 4.52
C GLU A 98 -5.28 15.86 5.79
N ASN A 99 -4.39 15.81 6.79
CA ASN A 99 -4.60 15.18 8.11
C ASN A 99 -4.69 13.64 8.12
N MET A 100 -4.01 12.96 7.20
CA MET A 100 -3.84 11.51 7.24
C MET A 100 -2.42 11.14 7.62
N ASN A 101 -2.25 10.05 8.35
CA ASN A 101 -0.93 9.51 8.60
C ASN A 101 -0.38 8.81 7.34
N SER A 102 0.94 8.70 7.25
CA SER A 102 1.61 8.10 6.08
C SER A 102 1.08 6.71 5.74
N PRO A 103 0.85 5.78 6.70
CA PRO A 103 0.28 4.48 6.38
C PRO A 103 -1.11 4.54 5.72
N GLN A 104 -1.98 5.44 6.17
CA GLN A 104 -3.29 5.65 5.56
C GLN A 104 -3.17 6.18 4.13
N LEU A 105 -2.29 7.17 3.90
CA LEU A 105 -2.00 7.69 2.55
C LEU A 105 -1.41 6.62 1.64
N GLY A 106 -0.57 5.74 2.18
CA GLY A 106 -0.03 4.61 1.45
C GLY A 106 -1.08 3.59 1.02
N LEU A 107 -2.02 3.26 1.93
CA LEU A 107 -3.16 2.39 1.61
C LEU A 107 -4.09 3.04 0.57
N LEU A 108 -4.27 4.36 0.65
CA LEU A 108 -5.04 5.16 -0.32
C LEU A 108 -4.44 5.05 -1.73
N MET A 109 -3.13 5.26 -1.84
CA MET A 109 -2.38 5.16 -3.09
C MET A 109 -2.41 3.73 -3.63
N LEU A 110 -2.28 2.74 -2.75
CA LEU A 110 -2.36 1.34 -3.11
C LEU A 110 -3.78 0.94 -3.57
N ALA A 111 -4.83 1.51 -2.97
CA ALA A 111 -6.21 1.24 -3.35
C ALA A 111 -6.54 1.78 -4.76
N GLN A 112 -5.94 2.91 -5.14
CA GLN A 112 -6.04 3.43 -6.52
C GLN A 112 -5.34 2.54 -7.54
N TYR A 113 -4.28 1.83 -7.15
CA TYR A 113 -3.59 0.87 -8.01
C TYR A 113 -4.28 -0.50 -8.05
N ASN A 114 -4.57 -1.07 -6.89
CA ASN A 114 -5.20 -2.37 -6.71
C ASN A 114 -5.98 -2.40 -5.39
N LYS A 115 -7.31 -2.21 -5.50
CA LYS A 115 -8.22 -2.20 -4.35
C LYS A 115 -8.18 -3.50 -3.55
N ARG A 116 -8.10 -4.66 -4.20
CA ARG A 116 -8.07 -5.98 -3.52
C ARG A 116 -6.83 -6.12 -2.65
N LEU A 117 -5.66 -5.76 -3.20
CA LEU A 117 -4.40 -5.79 -2.48
C LEU A 117 -4.41 -4.81 -1.29
N ALA A 118 -4.90 -3.58 -1.51
CA ALA A 118 -5.02 -2.60 -0.45
C ALA A 118 -5.90 -3.10 0.70
N THR A 119 -7.06 -3.70 0.39
CA THR A 119 -7.96 -4.30 1.39
C THR A 119 -7.29 -5.44 2.14
N LEU A 120 -6.56 -6.33 1.46
CA LEU A 120 -5.84 -7.39 2.15
C LEU A 120 -4.77 -6.83 3.10
N TRP A 121 -4.02 -5.82 2.66
CA TRP A 121 -2.95 -5.24 3.48
C TRP A 121 -3.46 -4.37 4.61
N SER A 122 -4.61 -3.70 4.44
CA SER A 122 -5.29 -2.98 5.50
C SER A 122 -5.71 -3.94 6.62
N ILE A 123 -6.26 -5.12 6.28
CA ILE A 123 -6.58 -6.18 7.24
C ILE A 123 -5.30 -6.64 7.98
N ARG A 124 -4.21 -6.90 7.24
CA ARG A 124 -2.95 -7.36 7.83
C ARG A 124 -2.30 -6.34 8.76
N LEU A 125 -2.40 -5.06 8.43
CA LEU A 125 -1.86 -3.97 9.24
C LEU A 125 -2.81 -3.55 10.36
N GLY A 126 -4.09 -3.87 10.24
CA GLY A 126 -5.11 -3.43 11.16
C GLY A 126 -5.45 -1.97 11.05
N LEU A 127 -5.42 -1.45 9.83
CA LEU A 127 -5.75 -0.07 9.50
C LEU A 127 -6.97 -0.07 8.58
N ASP A 128 -7.77 0.97 8.67
CA ASP A 128 -8.85 1.20 7.71
C ASP A 128 -8.31 1.96 6.49
N ILE A 129 -8.88 1.65 5.32
CA ILE A 129 -8.63 2.44 4.10
C ILE A 129 -9.53 3.67 4.18
N PRO A 130 -8.97 4.88 4.14
CA PRO A 130 -9.79 6.08 4.18
C PRO A 130 -10.73 6.15 2.96
N SER A 131 -11.95 6.63 3.19
CA SER A 131 -12.97 6.78 2.15
C SER A 131 -12.77 8.01 1.27
N THR A 132 -11.93 8.96 1.69
CA THR A 132 -11.60 10.15 0.91
C THR A 132 -10.86 9.77 -0.37
N PRO A 133 -11.18 10.37 -1.52
CA PRO A 133 -10.51 10.04 -2.76
C PRO A 133 -9.08 10.60 -2.81
N LEU A 134 -8.11 9.78 -3.24
CA LEU A 134 -6.89 10.27 -3.89
C LEU A 134 -7.15 10.37 -5.38
N MET A 135 -6.89 11.51 -6.00
CA MET A 135 -7.00 11.63 -7.45
C MET A 135 -5.62 11.56 -8.10
N THR A 136 -5.58 11.07 -9.34
CA THR A 136 -4.38 11.14 -10.18
C THR A 136 -4.77 11.57 -11.57
N SER A 137 -3.94 12.42 -12.15
CA SER A 137 -4.04 12.81 -13.56
C SER A 137 -3.72 11.65 -14.52
N SER A 138 -3.03 10.62 -14.07
CA SER A 138 -2.65 9.48 -14.91
C SER A 138 -2.54 8.19 -14.08
N PRO A 139 -3.58 7.33 -14.13
CA PRO A 139 -3.56 6.02 -13.48
C PRO A 139 -2.37 5.14 -13.92
N TYR A 140 -1.94 5.26 -15.18
CA TYR A 140 -0.78 4.54 -15.71
C TYR A 140 0.52 4.97 -15.02
N ARG A 141 0.75 6.28 -14.85
CA ARG A 141 1.94 6.77 -14.14
C ARG A 141 1.91 6.37 -12.68
N LEU A 142 0.74 6.42 -12.04
CA LEU A 142 0.56 5.94 -10.67
C LEU A 142 0.94 4.46 -10.55
N SER A 143 0.45 3.62 -11.46
CA SER A 143 0.75 2.19 -11.52
C SER A 143 2.25 1.93 -11.60
N ASN A 144 2.97 2.65 -12.46
CA ASN A 144 4.42 2.54 -12.57
C ASN A 144 5.11 2.90 -11.25
N VAL A 145 4.70 3.98 -10.58
CA VAL A 145 5.28 4.38 -9.29
C VAL A 145 5.06 3.33 -8.22
N VAL A 146 3.84 2.81 -8.11
CA VAL A 146 3.52 1.74 -7.15
C VAL A 146 4.33 0.48 -7.46
N HIS A 147 4.49 0.13 -8.73
CA HIS A 147 5.30 -1.02 -9.14
C HIS A 147 6.77 -0.87 -8.72
N GLN A 148 7.35 0.33 -8.80
CA GLN A 148 8.73 0.57 -8.36
C GLN A 148 8.93 0.33 -6.86
N VAL A 149 7.90 0.57 -6.04
CA VAL A 149 7.94 0.29 -4.60
C VAL A 149 7.64 -1.18 -4.30
N LEU A 150 6.80 -1.84 -5.10
CA LEU A 150 6.44 -3.25 -4.92
C LEU A 150 7.47 -4.24 -5.50
N ALA A 151 8.20 -3.85 -6.54
CA ALA A 151 9.14 -4.70 -7.28
C ALA A 151 10.16 -5.45 -6.39
N PRO A 152 10.78 -4.85 -5.35
CA PRO A 152 11.72 -5.56 -4.48
C PRO A 152 11.13 -6.77 -3.75
N ILE A 153 9.79 -6.87 -3.69
CA ILE A 153 9.07 -7.95 -3.02
C ILE A 153 8.37 -8.87 -4.02
N LEU A 154 7.79 -8.32 -5.09
CA LEU A 154 7.16 -9.13 -6.14
C LEU A 154 8.20 -9.97 -6.91
N VAL A 155 9.39 -9.41 -7.19
CA VAL A 155 10.45 -10.13 -7.94
C VAL A 155 11.13 -11.23 -7.09
N LYS A 156 11.08 -11.13 -5.76
CA LYS A 156 11.54 -12.24 -4.89
C LYS A 156 10.66 -13.49 -4.99
N SER A 157 9.46 -13.36 -5.57
CA SER A 157 8.51 -14.45 -5.75
C SER A 157 8.88 -15.38 -6.92
N ASP A 158 9.68 -14.92 -7.87
CA ASP A 158 10.08 -15.65 -9.09
C ASP A 158 11.40 -16.41 -8.93
N ALA A 159 12.01 -16.39 -7.74
CA ALA A 159 13.31 -17.00 -7.46
C ALA A 159 13.23 -18.38 -6.77
N ILE A 160 12.10 -19.10 -6.88
CA ILE A 160 11.92 -20.47 -6.36
C ILE A 160 11.19 -21.32 -7.39
#